data_AF-A0A497HZJ5-F1
#
_entry.id   AF-A0A497HZJ5-F1
#
_cell.length_a   1.000
_cell.length_b   1.000
_cell.length_c   1.000
_cell.angle_alpha   90.00
_cell.angle_beta   90.00
_cell.angle_gamma   90.00
#
_symmetry.space_group_name_H-M   'P 1'
#
loop_
_entity.id
_entity.type
_entity.pdbx_description
1 polymer ?
#
loop_
_entity_poly.entity_id
_entity_poly.type
_entity_poly.pdbx_seq_one_letter_code
_entity_poly.pdbx_strand_id
1 'polypeptide(L)'
;MREVIINGKKIYYHTFYFKKKQKEKIDEIKRENGFRTYSEAIRFCVNFYYKERMVSCAFCERKIKRKEAFRKNRKYFCDSWCHEYWKERRSQ
;
A
#
# COMPACT_ATOMS: atom_id res chain seq x y z
N MET A 1 -2.82 8.21 -17.97
CA MET A 1 -1.69 8.62 -17.10
C MET A 1 -0.75 9.47 -17.96
N ARG A 2 -0.31 10.64 -17.48
CA ARG A 2 0.61 11.54 -18.22
C ARG A 2 1.98 11.52 -17.53
N GLU A 3 3.06 11.28 -18.28
CA GLU A 3 4.44 11.36 -17.79
C GLU A 3 4.96 12.80 -17.97
N VAL A 4 5.63 13.33 -16.95
CA VAL A 4 6.32 14.62 -16.98
C VAL A 4 7.70 14.44 -16.37
N ILE A 5 8.74 14.98 -17.00
CA ILE A 5 10.11 14.95 -16.48
C ILE A 5 10.38 16.27 -15.77
N ILE A 6 10.60 16.23 -14.46
CA ILE A 6 10.98 17.40 -13.65
C ILE A 6 12.32 17.09 -12.98
N ASN A 7 13.35 17.92 -13.21
CA ASN A 7 14.69 17.75 -12.66
C ASN A 7 15.29 16.33 -12.88
N GLY A 8 15.10 15.77 -14.08
CA GLY A 8 15.58 14.42 -14.42
C GLY A 8 14.80 13.26 -13.78
N LYS A 9 13.78 13.54 -12.95
CA LYS A 9 12.90 12.53 -12.35
C LYS A 9 11.61 12.40 -13.15
N LYS A 10 11.20 11.16 -13.43
CA LYS A 10 9.90 10.84 -14.03
C LYS A 10 8.79 10.97 -13.00
N ILE A 11 7.82 11.84 -13.26
CA ILE A 11 6.63 12.05 -12.44
C ILE A 11 5.40 11.68 -13.27
N TYR A 12 4.53 10.85 -12.70
CA TYR A 12 3.30 10.42 -13.35
C TYR A 12 2.10 11.14 -12.74
N TYR A 13 1.34 11.81 -13.58
CA TYR A 13 0.08 12.45 -13.22
C TYR A 13 -1.09 11.59 -13.68
N HIS A 14 -2.08 11.46 -12.79
CA HIS A 14 -3.35 10.83 -13.09
C HIS A 14 -4.48 11.77 -12.66
N THR A 15 -5.35 12.11 -13.61
CA THR A 15 -6.60 12.81 -13.29
C THR A 15 -7.65 11.77 -12.92
N PHE A 16 -8.30 11.94 -11.77
CA PHE A 16 -9.34 11.03 -11.31
C PHE A 16 -10.57 11.84 -10.88
N TYR A 17 -11.77 11.35 -11.21
CA TYR A 17 -13.01 11.97 -10.79
C TYR A 17 -13.50 11.33 -9.49
N PHE A 18 -13.72 12.16 -8.47
CA PHE A 18 -14.27 11.74 -7.18
C PHE A 18 -15.70 12.26 -7.04
N LYS A 19 -16.61 11.41 -6.52
CA LYS A 19 -17.95 11.84 -6.15
C LYS A 19 -17.89 12.89 -5.03
N LYS A 20 -18.90 13.76 -4.91
CA LYS A 20 -18.95 14.85 -3.90
C LYS A 20 -18.60 14.37 -2.49
N LYS A 21 -19.25 13.31 -2.01
CA LYS A 21 -18.99 12.70 -0.69
C LYS A 21 -17.53 12.22 -0.50
N GLN A 22 -16.87 11.77 -1.57
CA GLN A 22 -15.47 11.37 -1.50
C GLN A 22 -14.54 12.58 -1.44
N LYS A 23 -14.85 13.65 -2.18
CA LYS A 23 -14.11 14.91 -2.12
C LYS A 23 -14.15 15.51 -0.72
N GLU A 24 -15.33 15.55 -0.10
CA GLU A 24 -15.51 16.04 1.27
C GLU A 24 -14.63 15.29 2.28
N LYS A 25 -14.54 13.96 2.16
CA LYS A 25 -13.65 13.14 3.00
C LYS A 25 -12.16 13.43 2.75
N ILE A 26 -11.76 13.62 1.49
CA ILE A 26 -10.37 13.96 1.18
C ILE A 26 -10.03 15.35 1.73
N ASP A 27 -10.99 16.30 1.70
CA ASP A 27 -10.83 17.62 2.28
C ASP A 27 -10.70 17.62 3.80
N GLU A 28 -11.47 16.77 4.48
CA GLU A 28 -11.34 16.53 5.91
C GLU A 28 -9.92 16.02 6.23
N ILE A 29 -9.47 14.95 5.57
CA ILE A 29 -8.12 14.39 5.74
C ILE A 29 -7.04 15.44 5.44
N LYS A 30 -7.23 16.25 4.39
CA LYS A 30 -6.33 17.34 4.01
C LYS A 30 -6.19 18.38 5.13
N ARG A 31 -7.31 18.80 5.73
CA ARG A 31 -7.33 19.77 6.84
C ARG A 31 -6.70 19.20 8.11
N GLU A 32 -7.11 17.99 8.52
CA GLU A 32 -6.65 17.35 9.76
C GLU A 32 -5.14 17.09 9.76
N ASN A 33 -4.58 16.71 8.60
CA ASN A 33 -3.16 16.38 8.47
C ASN A 33 -2.31 17.57 7.97
N GLY A 34 -2.90 18.75 7.78
CA GLY A 34 -2.18 19.94 7.33
C GLY A 34 -1.60 19.86 5.92
N PHE A 35 -2.20 19.06 5.02
CA PHE A 35 -1.70 18.91 3.65
C PHE A 35 -2.02 20.13 2.78
N ARG A 36 -1.06 20.57 1.97
CA ARG A 36 -1.23 21.75 1.09
C ARG A 36 -2.10 21.43 -0.11
N THR A 37 -1.98 20.21 -0.64
CA THR A 37 -2.64 19.78 -1.89
C THR A 37 -3.50 18.54 -1.70
N TYR A 38 -4.54 18.38 -2.54
CA TYR A 38 -5.30 17.12 -2.62
C TYR A 38 -4.43 15.94 -3.01
N SER A 39 -3.39 16.15 -3.82
CA SER A 39 -2.47 15.09 -4.23
C SER A 39 -1.72 14.49 -3.04
N GLU A 40 -1.30 15.32 -2.08
CA GLU A 40 -0.67 14.86 -0.84
C GLU A 40 -1.66 14.06 0.01
N ALA A 41 -2.88 14.56 0.21
CA ALA A 41 -3.91 13.86 0.95
C ALA A 41 -4.26 12.49 0.31
N ILE A 42 -4.38 12.44 -1.02
CA ILE A 42 -4.62 11.19 -1.76
C ILE A 42 -3.44 10.23 -1.60
N ARG A 43 -2.19 10.71 -1.74
CA ARG A 43 -1.00 9.87 -1.52
C ARG A 43 -0.95 9.31 -0.10
N PHE A 44 -1.31 10.12 0.90
CA PHE A 44 -1.44 9.67 2.27
C PHE A 44 -2.48 8.55 2.40
N CYS A 45 -3.68 8.73 1.86
CA CYS A 45 -4.74 7.70 1.87
C CYS A 45 -4.29 6.39 1.22
N VAL A 46 -3.65 6.49 0.05
CA VAL A 46 -3.13 5.33 -0.69
C VAL A 46 -2.05 4.62 0.12
N ASN A 47 -1.10 5.36 0.70
CA ASN A 47 -0.04 4.80 1.54
C ASN A 47 -0.60 4.15 2.81
N PHE A 48 -1.58 4.79 3.44
CA PHE A 48 -2.29 4.24 4.59
C PHE A 48 -2.94 2.90 4.24
N TYR A 49 -3.71 2.86 3.15
CA TYR A 49 -4.32 1.63 2.66
C TYR A 49 -3.28 0.54 2.40
N TYR A 50 -2.19 0.86 1.70
CA TYR A 50 -1.16 -0.15 1.40
C TYR A 50 -0.44 -0.67 2.65
N LYS A 51 -0.24 0.16 3.68
CA LYS A 51 0.41 -0.24 4.94
C LYS A 51 -0.52 -1.07 5.83
N GLU A 52 -1.77 -0.65 5.97
CA GLU A 52 -2.76 -1.30 6.83
C GLU A 52 -3.51 -2.45 6.14
N ARG A 53 -3.31 -2.66 4.84
CA ARG A 53 -3.90 -3.78 4.11
C ARG A 53 -3.48 -5.11 4.74
N MET A 54 -4.47 -5.99 4.93
CA MET A 54 -4.25 -7.36 5.34
C MET A 54 -3.73 -8.20 4.17
N VAL A 55 -2.75 -9.04 4.45
CA VAL A 55 -2.20 -10.05 3.54
C VAL A 55 -2.29 -11.42 4.20
N SER A 56 -2.44 -12.48 3.41
CA SER A 56 -2.44 -13.85 3.93
C SER A 56 -1.01 -14.39 3.98
N CYS A 57 -0.66 -15.05 5.07
CA CYS A 57 0.55 -15.87 5.14
C CYS A 57 0.50 -16.97 4.07
N ALA A 58 1.57 -17.15 3.31
CA ALA A 58 1.62 -18.16 2.24
C ALA A 58 1.72 -19.60 2.75
N PHE A 59 1.95 -19.81 4.04
CA PHE A 59 2.01 -21.12 4.68
C PHE A 59 0.74 -21.43 5.48
N CYS A 60 0.49 -20.66 6.54
CA CYS A 60 -0.61 -20.92 7.48
C CYS A 60 -1.89 -20.14 7.18
N GLU A 61 -1.93 -19.36 6.09
CA GLU A 61 -3.08 -18.56 5.63
C GLU A 61 -3.59 -17.46 6.59
N ARG A 62 -3.01 -17.33 7.78
CA ARG A 62 -3.34 -16.27 8.75
C ARG A 62 -3.30 -14.90 8.08
N LYS A 63 -4.36 -14.10 8.29
CA LYS A 63 -4.41 -12.70 7.87
C LYS A 63 -3.59 -11.85 8.84
N ILE A 64 -2.60 -11.15 8.29
CA ILE A 64 -1.67 -10.27 9.03
C ILE A 64 -1.62 -8.91 8.35
N LYS A 65 -1.34 -7.82 9.09
CA LYS A 65 -1.14 -6.52 8.46
C LYS A 65 0.12 -6.57 7.61
N ARG A 66 0.08 -5.99 6.41
CA ARG A 66 1.25 -6.02 5.51
C ARG A 66 2.51 -5.43 6.15
N LYS A 67 2.37 -4.43 7.02
CA LYS A 67 3.49 -3.83 7.77
C LYS A 67 4.18 -4.78 8.76
N GLU A 68 3.44 -5.76 9.28
CA GLU A 68 3.93 -6.79 10.22
C GLU A 68 4.40 -8.05 9.46
N ALA A 69 4.01 -8.20 8.20
CA ALA A 69 4.32 -9.36 7.40
C ALA A 69 5.77 -9.34 6.88
N PHE A 70 6.45 -10.47 7.01
CA PHE A 70 7.74 -10.70 6.39
C PHE A 70 7.57 -11.09 4.92
N ARG A 71 8.25 -10.41 3.99
CA ARG A 71 8.14 -10.69 2.54
C ARG A 71 9.39 -11.38 2.00
N LYS A 72 9.22 -12.58 1.43
CA LYS A 72 10.27 -13.33 0.70
C LYS A 72 9.70 -13.96 -0.56
N ASN A 73 10.48 -13.99 -1.64
CA ASN A 73 10.08 -14.59 -2.93
C ASN A 73 8.67 -14.15 -3.40
N ARG A 74 8.36 -12.85 -3.24
CA ARG A 74 7.05 -12.22 -3.55
C ARG A 74 5.85 -12.74 -2.72
N LYS A 75 6.06 -13.58 -1.71
CA LYS A 75 5.06 -14.08 -0.75
C LYS A 75 5.19 -13.38 0.59
N TYR A 76 4.11 -13.38 1.38
CA TYR A 76 4.07 -12.83 2.73
C TYR A 76 4.01 -13.97 3.75
N PHE A 77 4.66 -13.80 4.89
CA PHE A 77 4.74 -14.79 5.96
C PHE A 77 4.49 -14.16 7.32
N CYS A 78 3.92 -14.96 8.21
CA CYS A 78 3.57 -14.59 9.57
C CYS A 78 4.81 -14.37 10.45
N ASP A 79 5.83 -15.21 10.24
CA ASP A 79 7.11 -15.23 10.94
C ASP A 79 8.14 -16.02 10.10
N SER A 80 9.36 -16.18 10.63
CA SER A 80 10.43 -16.97 9.98
C SER A 80 10.10 -18.46 9.87
N TRP A 81 9.42 -19.01 10.87
CA TRP A 81 9.04 -20.43 10.92
C TRP A 81 8.07 -20.80 9.79
N CYS A 82 7.03 -19.97 9.60
CA CYS A 82 6.09 -20.03 8.47
C CYS A 82 6.83 -20.08 7.11
N HIS A 83 7.95 -19.37 6.97
CA HIS A 83 8.71 -19.30 5.72
C HIS A 83 9.63 -20.51 5.51
N GLU A 84 10.27 -21.02 6.56
CA GLU A 84 11.15 -22.20 6.51
C GLU A 84 10.36 -23.44 6.09
N TYR A 85 9.25 -23.72 6.76
CA TYR A 85 8.39 -24.87 6.41
C TYR A 85 7.81 -24.78 5.00
N TRP A 86 7.46 -23.58 4.55
CA TRP A 86 6.99 -23.38 3.18
C TRP A 86 8.05 -23.72 2.13
N LYS A 87 9.34 -23.48 2.42
CA LYS A 87 10.43 -23.86 1.51
C LYS A 87 10.63 -25.37 1.44
N GLU A 88 10.62 -26.03 2.59
CA GLU A 88 10.78 -27.49 2.68
C GLU A 88 9.68 -28.21 1.89
N ARG A 89 8.43 -27.76 2.05
CA ARG A 89 7.27 -28.28 1.30
C ARG A 89 7.34 -28.12 -0.22
N ARG A 90 8.17 -27.20 -0.75
CA ARG A 90 8.35 -27.01 -2.20
C ARG A 90 9.56 -27.75 -2.76
N SER A 91 10.41 -28.29 -1.90
CA SER A 91 11.60 -29.05 -2.28
C SER A 91 11.30 -30.56 -2.36
N GLN A 92 10.08 -30.94 -2.00
CA GLN A 92 9.47 -32.25 -2.23
C GLN A 92 8.59 -32.17 -3.48
#